data_AF-A0A103XJH8-F1
#
_entry.id   AF-A0A103XJH8-F1
#
_cell.length_a   1.000
_cell.length_b   1.000
_cell.length_c   1.000
_cell.angle_alpha   90.00
_cell.angle_beta   90.00
_cell.angle_gamma   90.00
#
_symmetry.space_group_name_H-M   'P 1'
#
loop_
_entity.id
_entity.type
_entity.pdbx_description
1 polymer ?
#
loop_
_entity_poly.entity_id
_entity_poly.type
_entity_poly.pdbx_seq_one_letter_code
_entity_poly.pdbx_strand_id
1 'polypeptide(L)'
;MASIATTCSSALIFRRKESISNNNGGSMLHYNGLRAIEVNQIAVSSGFNPAWSASTSASKSRAIKAMAAPTVSAPKRETDPKKRVVITGMGLVSVFGNDVDTFYDKLLEGQSGITLIDRFDASSFTVRFAGQIRDFSSVGYIDGKNDRRLDDCWRYCLVAGKKALEDANLGQEVLETVIGSGMGGLTAFSNGVEALIQKGFKKITPFFIPYSITNMGSALLAIDTGLMGPNYSISTACATANYCFFSAANHIRRGDADIMVAGGTEAAVNATGVGGFIACRALSQRNDEPHRASRPWDQNRDGFVIGEGSGVLIMESLEHATKRGANIIGEYLGGGITCDAHHMTDPRKDGLGSMIGHGLGAAGGLEAIACIKAINTAISNSFGFGGHNSVVAFAPFKP
;
A
#
# COMPACT_ATOMS: atom_id res chain seq x y z
N MET A 1 30.35 22.68 -19.52
CA MET A 1 31.07 21.89 -20.53
C MET A 1 31.10 20.44 -20.07
N ALA A 2 30.93 19.51 -21.02
CA ALA A 2 30.95 18.04 -20.91
C ALA A 2 29.76 17.37 -20.21
N SER A 3 28.78 17.03 -21.05
CA SER A 3 27.74 16.02 -20.85
C SER A 3 28.34 14.63 -21.03
N ILE A 4 27.98 13.66 -20.19
CA ILE A 4 28.05 12.24 -20.55
C ILE A 4 26.69 11.63 -20.24
N ALA A 5 25.86 11.57 -21.28
CA ALA A 5 24.69 10.73 -21.36
C ALA A 5 25.14 9.34 -21.79
N THR A 6 24.67 8.31 -21.09
CA THR A 6 24.77 6.92 -21.58
C THR A 6 23.36 6.43 -21.86
N THR A 7 23.12 6.23 -23.14
CA THR A 7 21.95 5.62 -23.76
C THR A 7 21.83 4.14 -23.40
N CYS A 8 20.60 3.68 -23.13
CA CYS A 8 20.23 2.29 -23.36
C CYS A 8 18.98 2.26 -24.25
N SER A 9 19.16 1.68 -25.43
CA SER A 9 18.19 1.65 -26.52
C SER A 9 17.25 0.44 -26.37
N SER A 10 15.96 0.67 -26.60
CA SER A 10 15.06 -0.36 -27.13
C SER A 10 14.22 0.29 -28.22
N ALA A 11 14.63 0.02 -29.46
CA ALA A 11 13.98 0.49 -30.68
C ALA A 11 12.75 -0.37 -30.96
N LEU A 12 11.56 0.24 -30.94
CA LEU A 12 10.38 -0.29 -31.60
C LEU A 12 10.12 0.58 -32.84
N ILE A 13 10.54 0.05 -33.99
CA ILE A 13 10.40 0.66 -35.30
C ILE A 13 8.92 0.52 -35.72
N PHE A 14 8.14 1.60 -35.58
CA PHE A 14 6.93 1.78 -36.40
C PHE A 14 7.27 2.70 -37.57
N ARG A 15 7.55 2.09 -38.73
CA ARG A 15 7.58 2.80 -40.02
C ARG A 15 6.18 3.35 -40.31
N ARG A 16 6.04 4.67 -40.41
CA ARG A 16 4.95 5.28 -41.18
C ARG A 16 5.53 6.40 -42.06
N LYS A 17 5.29 6.26 -43.37
CA LYS A 17 5.70 7.17 -44.43
C LYS A 17 5.22 8.60 -44.17
N GLU A 18 6.11 9.56 -44.43
CA GLU A 18 5.81 10.97 -44.59
C GLU A 18 4.95 11.23 -45.83
N SER A 19 3.97 12.12 -45.71
CA SER A 19 3.60 13.04 -46.78
C SER A 19 3.15 14.37 -46.14
N ILE A 20 3.87 15.42 -46.50
CA ILE A 20 3.71 16.81 -46.08
C ILE A 20 2.49 17.43 -46.78
N SER A 21 1.60 18.12 -46.05
CA SER A 21 1.01 19.40 -46.49
C SER A 21 0.34 20.18 -45.35
N ASN A 22 0.48 21.50 -45.43
CA ASN A 22 0.09 22.56 -44.50
C ASN A 22 -1.38 22.54 -44.05
N ASN A 23 -1.66 22.89 -42.79
CA ASN A 23 -2.46 24.09 -42.47
C ASN A 23 -2.44 24.51 -40.99
N ASN A 24 -2.58 25.82 -40.79
CA ASN A 24 -2.48 26.59 -39.55
C ASN A 24 -3.55 26.29 -38.48
N GLY A 25 -3.15 26.48 -37.21
CA GLY A 25 -4.01 27.09 -36.17
C GLY A 25 -4.50 26.17 -35.04
N GLY A 26 -4.00 26.37 -33.82
CA GLY A 26 -4.60 25.83 -32.59
C GLY A 26 -3.68 25.91 -31.37
N SER A 27 -3.76 27.00 -30.60
CA SER A 27 -2.96 27.19 -29.39
C SER A 27 -3.72 26.76 -28.12
N MET A 28 -3.07 25.90 -27.34
CA MET A 28 -3.08 25.75 -25.87
C MET A 28 -4.40 25.94 -25.10
N LEU A 29 -4.95 24.83 -24.58
CA LEU A 29 -5.84 24.83 -23.43
C LEU A 29 -5.03 24.70 -22.13
N HIS A 30 -4.88 25.83 -21.43
CA HIS A 30 -4.48 25.88 -20.03
C HIS A 30 -5.66 25.44 -19.15
N TYR A 31 -5.45 24.41 -18.31
CA TYR A 31 -6.41 24.03 -17.28
C TYR A 31 -6.11 24.83 -16.00
N ASN A 32 -6.96 25.81 -15.69
CA ASN A 32 -6.92 26.56 -14.43
C ASN A 32 -7.91 25.96 -13.42
N GLY A 33 -7.47 25.91 -12.17
CA GLY A 33 -8.08 25.18 -11.05
C GLY A 33 -9.54 25.52 -10.69
N LEU A 34 -10.10 24.59 -9.92
CA LEU A 34 -11.46 24.56 -9.39
C LEU A 34 -11.75 25.77 -8.48
N ARG A 35 -12.72 26.61 -8.86
CA ARG A 35 -13.43 27.50 -7.92
C ARG A 35 -14.84 26.96 -7.67
N ALA A 36 -15.21 26.88 -6.41
CA ALA A 36 -16.57 26.58 -5.97
C ALA A 36 -17.53 27.71 -6.37
N ILE A 37 -18.73 27.36 -6.83
CA ILE A 37 -19.79 28.31 -7.14
C ILE A 37 -20.68 28.45 -5.89
N GLU A 38 -20.78 29.67 -5.36
CA GLU A 38 -21.74 30.06 -4.32
C GLU A 38 -23.16 30.08 -4.89
N VAL A 39 -24.11 29.55 -4.11
CA VAL A 39 -25.55 29.63 -4.41
C VAL A 39 -26.10 30.88 -3.74
N ASN A 40 -26.31 31.96 -4.50
CA ASN A 40 -27.08 33.11 -4.03
C ASN A 40 -28.54 33.02 -4.50
N GLN A 41 -29.45 33.07 -3.52
CA GLN A 41 -30.88 33.25 -3.69
C GLN A 41 -31.17 34.61 -4.35
N ILE A 42 -31.98 34.64 -5.40
CA ILE A 42 -32.66 35.88 -5.83
C ILE A 42 -34.13 35.57 -6.16
N ALA A 43 -34.97 36.43 -5.61
CA ALA A 43 -36.42 36.45 -5.65
C ALA A 43 -36.98 36.70 -7.07
N VAL A 44 -38.22 36.24 -7.24
CA VAL A 44 -39.00 36.25 -8.47
C VAL A 44 -39.54 37.66 -8.76
N SER A 45 -39.30 38.18 -9.96
CA SER A 45 -40.19 39.19 -10.56
C SER A 45 -40.43 38.89 -12.04
N SER A 46 -41.71 38.96 -12.38
CA SER A 46 -42.40 38.62 -13.63
C SER A 46 -41.95 39.37 -14.88
N GLY A 47 -41.82 38.65 -16.00
CA GLY A 47 -41.71 39.21 -17.34
C GLY A 47 -41.57 38.13 -18.42
N PHE A 48 -42.69 37.74 -19.02
CA PHE A 48 -42.78 36.81 -20.15
C PHE A 48 -42.19 37.41 -21.43
N ASN A 49 -41.30 36.68 -22.14
CA ASN A 49 -41.33 36.64 -23.61
C ASN A 49 -40.65 35.35 -24.15
N PRO A 50 -41.31 34.54 -25.02
CA PRO A 50 -40.83 33.22 -25.40
C PRO A 50 -40.23 33.22 -26.82
N ALA A 51 -38.92 33.03 -26.96
CA ALA A 51 -38.29 32.46 -28.17
C ALA A 51 -36.76 32.38 -28.02
N TRP A 52 -36.25 31.36 -27.34
CA TRP A 52 -34.95 30.78 -27.68
C TRP A 52 -34.84 29.38 -27.10
N SER A 53 -34.90 28.36 -27.97
CA SER A 53 -34.66 26.97 -27.62
C SER A 53 -33.16 26.77 -27.35
N ALA A 54 -32.77 26.88 -26.08
CA ALA A 54 -31.44 26.49 -25.64
C ALA A 54 -31.31 24.96 -25.69
N SER A 55 -30.53 24.46 -26.64
CA SER A 55 -30.12 23.06 -26.67
C SER A 55 -29.20 22.76 -25.47
N THR A 56 -29.76 22.18 -24.42
CA THR A 56 -28.97 21.64 -23.31
C THR A 56 -28.37 20.31 -23.76
N SER A 57 -27.16 20.36 -24.32
CA SER A 57 -26.29 19.20 -24.44
C SER A 57 -25.78 18.85 -23.04
N ALA A 58 -26.61 18.16 -22.26
CA ALA A 58 -26.14 17.42 -21.11
C ALA A 58 -25.18 16.34 -21.64
N SER A 59 -23.89 16.50 -21.34
CA SER A 59 -22.89 15.45 -21.48
C SER A 59 -23.43 14.22 -20.75
N LYS A 60 -23.97 13.25 -21.50
CA LYS A 60 -24.39 11.96 -20.96
C LYS A 60 -23.12 11.29 -20.44
N SER A 61 -22.92 11.27 -19.13
CA SER A 61 -22.03 10.29 -18.51
C SER A 61 -22.50 8.93 -18.99
N ARG A 62 -21.74 8.28 -19.87
CA ARG A 62 -22.04 6.93 -20.34
C ARG A 62 -22.05 6.05 -19.09
N ALA A 63 -23.23 5.61 -18.68
CA ALA A 63 -23.35 4.50 -17.76
C ALA A 63 -22.70 3.30 -18.47
N ILE A 64 -21.46 2.98 -18.10
CA ILE A 64 -20.85 1.72 -18.49
C ILE A 64 -21.72 0.67 -17.81
N LYS A 65 -22.55 -0.03 -18.59
CA LYS A 65 -23.22 -1.24 -18.09
C LYS A 65 -22.10 -2.10 -17.52
N ALA A 66 -22.11 -2.32 -16.20
CA ALA A 66 -21.30 -3.37 -15.61
C ALA A 66 -21.57 -4.62 -16.44
N MET A 67 -20.55 -5.12 -17.14
CA MET A 67 -20.70 -6.39 -17.81
C MET A 67 -21.13 -7.38 -16.73
N ALA A 68 -22.18 -8.16 -17.01
CA ALA A 68 -22.51 -9.28 -16.15
C ALA A 68 -21.20 -10.03 -15.92
N ALA A 69 -20.72 -10.06 -14.67
CA ALA A 69 -19.55 -10.84 -14.35
C ALA A 69 -19.84 -12.23 -14.89
N PRO A 70 -18.95 -12.83 -15.71
CA PRO A 70 -19.11 -14.23 -16.05
C PRO A 70 -19.37 -14.98 -14.75
N THR A 71 -20.26 -15.96 -14.75
CA THR A 71 -20.31 -16.95 -13.68
C THR A 71 -18.98 -17.71 -13.72
N VAL A 72 -17.94 -17.09 -13.18
CA VAL A 72 -16.62 -17.69 -13.00
C VAL A 72 -16.86 -18.74 -11.92
N SER A 73 -16.83 -20.00 -12.33
CA SER A 73 -16.75 -21.11 -11.37
C SER A 73 -15.61 -20.79 -10.41
N ALA A 74 -15.85 -20.97 -9.11
CA ALA A 74 -14.80 -20.83 -8.10
C ALA A 74 -13.52 -21.50 -8.62
N PRO A 75 -12.41 -20.76 -8.76
CA PRO A 75 -11.18 -21.36 -9.23
C PRO A 75 -10.83 -22.57 -8.36
N LYS A 76 -10.35 -23.63 -9.01
CA LYS A 76 -9.93 -24.83 -8.29
C LYS A 76 -8.63 -24.51 -7.57
N ARG A 77 -8.47 -25.06 -6.35
CA ARG A 77 -7.22 -24.99 -5.60
C ARG A 77 -6.07 -25.47 -6.49
N GLU A 78 -5.00 -24.71 -6.52
CA GLU A 78 -3.78 -25.08 -7.23
C GLU A 78 -3.15 -26.33 -6.58
N THR A 79 -2.84 -27.32 -7.40
CA THR A 79 -2.29 -28.62 -6.94
C THR A 79 -0.84 -28.81 -7.35
N ASP A 80 -0.35 -28.06 -8.34
CA ASP A 80 1.04 -28.11 -8.78
C ASP A 80 1.96 -27.55 -7.68
N PRO A 81 2.89 -28.35 -7.11
CA PRO A 81 3.82 -27.88 -6.08
C PRO A 81 4.67 -26.69 -6.50
N LYS A 82 4.92 -26.49 -7.79
CA LYS A 82 5.63 -25.31 -8.32
C LYS A 82 4.84 -24.01 -8.17
N LYS A 83 3.52 -24.12 -8.09
CA LYS A 83 2.58 -22.99 -8.10
C LYS A 83 1.87 -22.80 -6.76
N ARG A 84 1.96 -23.79 -5.87
CA ARG A 84 1.57 -23.64 -4.46
C ARG A 84 2.60 -22.76 -3.78
N VAL A 85 2.12 -21.71 -3.11
CA VAL A 85 2.97 -20.70 -2.47
C VAL A 85 2.87 -20.89 -0.96
N VAL A 86 4.01 -21.05 -0.32
CA VAL A 86 4.14 -21.22 1.13
C VAL A 86 4.89 -20.04 1.73
N ILE A 87 4.72 -19.86 3.03
CA ILE A 87 5.44 -18.86 3.82
C ILE A 87 6.53 -19.58 4.60
N THR A 88 7.78 -19.22 4.35
CA THR A 88 8.94 -19.86 4.97
C THR A 88 9.70 -18.97 5.93
N GLY A 89 9.40 -17.67 5.93
CA GLY A 89 9.93 -16.74 6.95
C GLY A 89 9.09 -15.49 7.08
N MET A 90 9.21 -14.83 8.23
CA MET A 90 8.48 -13.62 8.56
C MET A 90 9.31 -12.66 9.42
N GLY A 91 9.07 -11.38 9.21
CA GLY A 91 9.71 -10.33 10.00
C GLY A 91 8.82 -9.10 10.08
N LEU A 92 8.90 -8.41 11.22
CA LEU A 92 8.07 -7.24 11.48
C LEU A 92 8.81 -6.19 12.31
N VAL A 93 8.28 -4.98 12.24
CA VAL A 93 8.55 -3.90 13.20
C VAL A 93 7.20 -3.28 13.56
N SER A 94 6.89 -3.22 14.85
CA SER A 94 5.60 -2.77 15.36
C SER A 94 5.74 -1.98 16.66
N VAL A 95 4.63 -1.45 17.15
CA VAL A 95 4.50 -0.80 18.47
C VAL A 95 4.84 -1.73 19.64
N PHE A 96 4.86 -3.05 19.44
CA PHE A 96 5.25 -4.04 20.46
C PHE A 96 6.68 -4.56 20.27
N GLY A 97 7.47 -3.91 19.42
CA GLY A 97 8.82 -4.32 19.07
C GLY A 97 8.90 -5.02 17.72
N ASN A 98 10.01 -5.70 17.48
CA ASN A 98 10.34 -6.35 16.21
C ASN A 98 10.44 -7.87 16.32
N ASP A 99 9.98 -8.45 17.43
CA ASP A 99 9.90 -9.89 17.66
C ASP A 99 8.49 -10.40 17.33
N VAL A 100 8.42 -11.47 16.54
CA VAL A 100 7.15 -11.97 15.99
C VAL A 100 6.28 -12.61 17.06
N ASP A 101 6.88 -13.43 17.92
CA ASP A 101 6.18 -14.13 19.00
C ASP A 101 5.66 -13.14 20.04
N THR A 102 6.51 -12.19 20.45
CA THR A 102 6.11 -11.10 21.36
C THR A 102 4.95 -10.29 20.79
N PHE A 103 5.00 -9.93 19.50
CA PHE A 103 3.90 -9.23 18.84
C PHE A 103 2.62 -10.06 18.86
N TYR A 104 2.70 -11.35 18.52
CA TYR A 104 1.55 -12.25 18.49
C TYR A 104 0.93 -12.45 19.87
N ASP A 105 1.74 -12.69 20.91
CA ASP A 105 1.28 -12.83 22.30
C ASP A 105 0.53 -11.58 22.77
N LYS A 106 1.05 -10.39 22.45
CA LYS A 106 0.40 -9.11 22.77
C LYS A 106 -0.97 -8.95 22.10
N LEU A 107 -1.11 -9.45 20.87
CA LEU A 107 -2.41 -9.48 20.19
C LEU A 107 -3.39 -10.45 20.86
N LEU A 108 -2.93 -11.64 21.25
CA LEU A 108 -3.76 -12.63 21.95
C LEU A 108 -4.22 -12.13 23.33
N GLU A 109 -3.37 -11.37 24.02
CA GLU A 109 -3.69 -10.69 25.28
C GLU A 109 -4.64 -9.49 25.10
N GLY A 110 -4.91 -9.06 23.86
CA GLY A 110 -5.74 -7.90 23.57
C GLY A 110 -5.10 -6.57 23.98
N GLN A 111 -3.76 -6.49 24.02
CA GLN A 111 -3.07 -5.26 24.40
C GLN A 111 -3.19 -4.21 23.29
N SER A 112 -3.44 -2.96 23.68
CA SER A 112 -3.49 -1.83 22.75
C SER A 112 -2.13 -1.12 22.72
N GLY A 113 -1.56 -0.94 21.53
CA GLY A 113 -0.35 -0.15 21.33
C GLY A 113 -0.61 1.35 21.08
N ILE A 114 -1.85 1.81 21.28
CA ILE A 114 -2.25 3.19 21.01
C ILE A 114 -2.03 4.06 22.25
N THR A 115 -1.28 5.14 22.06
CA THR A 115 -0.88 6.07 23.13
C THR A 115 -0.90 7.51 22.63
N LEU A 116 -0.79 8.48 23.54
CA LEU A 116 -0.52 9.87 23.14
C LEU A 116 0.78 9.97 22.33
N ILE A 117 0.80 10.89 21.38
CA ILE A 117 1.97 11.20 20.56
C ILE A 117 2.95 11.99 21.42
N ASP A 118 4.20 11.53 21.46
CA ASP A 118 5.32 12.19 22.16
C ASP A 118 6.53 12.46 21.23
N ARG A 119 6.49 11.99 19.98
CA ARG A 119 7.55 12.24 18.98
C ARG A 119 7.65 13.71 18.54
N PHE A 120 6.54 14.44 18.58
CA PHE A 120 6.46 15.86 18.26
C PHE A 120 5.38 16.54 19.09
N ASP A 121 5.40 17.87 19.14
CA ASP A 121 4.36 18.65 19.84
C ASP A 121 3.02 18.57 19.09
N ALA A 122 2.15 17.68 19.54
CA ALA A 122 0.80 17.51 19.04
C ALA A 122 -0.24 18.37 19.79
N SER A 123 0.14 19.29 20.69
CA SER A 123 -0.82 20.03 21.55
C SER A 123 -1.86 20.82 20.77
N SER A 124 -1.45 21.39 19.63
CA SER A 124 -2.32 22.16 18.71
C SER A 124 -3.17 21.29 17.78
N PHE A 125 -2.95 19.98 17.75
CA PHE A 125 -3.67 19.05 16.88
C PHE A 125 -4.99 18.64 17.55
N THR A 126 -6.04 18.46 16.74
CA THR A 126 -7.32 17.93 17.22
C THR A 126 -7.26 16.44 17.55
N VAL A 127 -6.28 15.73 17.01
CA VAL A 127 -5.97 14.32 17.31
C VAL A 127 -4.52 14.22 17.75
N ARG A 128 -4.29 13.62 18.93
CA ARG A 128 -3.01 13.67 19.65
C ARG A 128 -2.50 12.29 20.07
N PHE A 129 -2.99 11.24 19.42
CA PHE A 129 -2.64 9.86 19.71
C PHE A 129 -2.42 9.06 18.43
N ALA A 130 -1.58 8.04 18.51
CA ALA A 130 -1.23 7.15 17.41
C ALA A 130 -0.67 5.83 17.95
N GLY A 131 -0.57 4.84 17.07
CA GLY A 131 0.28 3.66 17.27
C GLY A 131 1.72 4.00 16.90
N GLN A 132 2.42 4.70 17.79
CA GLN A 132 3.80 5.16 17.58
C GLN A 132 4.80 4.10 18.08
N ILE A 133 5.79 3.77 17.26
CA ILE A 133 6.91 2.93 17.64
C ILE A 133 7.87 3.72 18.54
N ARG A 134 8.26 3.10 19.64
CA ARG A 134 9.22 3.61 20.62
C ARG A 134 10.39 2.65 20.74
N ASP A 135 11.53 3.17 21.19
CA ASP A 135 12.73 2.40 21.49
C ASP A 135 13.18 1.48 20.33
N PHE A 136 12.92 1.90 19.09
CA PHE A 136 13.31 1.16 17.90
C PHE A 136 14.84 1.05 17.82
N SER A 137 15.32 -0.18 17.67
CA SER A 137 16.74 -0.48 17.46
C SER A 137 16.94 -1.14 16.11
N SER A 138 17.88 -0.60 15.34
CA SER A 138 18.42 -1.17 14.11
C SER A 138 19.81 -1.78 14.30
N VAL A 139 20.27 -1.90 15.55
CA VAL A 139 21.59 -2.47 15.88
C VAL A 139 21.70 -3.90 15.32
N GLY A 140 22.81 -4.19 14.64
CA GLY A 140 23.03 -5.47 13.96
C GLY A 140 22.38 -5.56 12.57
N TYR A 141 21.40 -4.71 12.27
CA TYR A 141 20.66 -4.73 11.01
C TYR A 141 20.97 -3.56 10.08
N ILE A 142 21.42 -2.41 10.58
CA ILE A 142 21.75 -1.26 9.73
C ILE A 142 23.07 -0.65 10.20
N ASP A 143 23.98 -0.37 9.27
CA ASP A 143 25.22 0.36 9.59
C ASP A 143 24.90 1.75 10.16
N GLY A 144 25.53 2.10 11.29
CA GLY A 144 25.19 3.30 12.05
C GLY A 144 25.36 4.62 11.29
N LYS A 145 26.19 4.68 10.24
CA LYS A 145 26.32 5.86 9.38
C LYS A 145 25.11 6.02 8.45
N ASN A 146 24.60 4.90 7.94
CA ASN A 146 23.41 4.87 7.09
C ASN A 146 22.13 5.07 7.91
N ASP A 147 22.05 4.42 9.08
CA ASP A 147 20.88 4.45 9.97
C ASP A 147 20.38 5.88 10.27
N ARG A 148 21.30 6.80 10.59
CA ARG A 148 20.98 8.19 10.94
C ARG A 148 20.39 9.03 9.80
N ARG A 149 20.50 8.56 8.56
CA ARG A 149 20.07 9.32 7.38
C ARG A 149 18.76 8.83 6.82
N LEU A 150 18.40 7.58 7.11
CA LEU A 150 17.20 6.94 6.60
C LEU A 150 15.96 7.52 7.27
N ASP A 151 14.89 7.60 6.48
CA ASP A 151 13.55 7.74 7.02
C ASP A 151 13.19 6.47 7.81
N ASP A 152 12.44 6.61 8.90
CA ASP A 152 12.00 5.48 9.73
C ASP A 152 11.23 4.44 8.90
N CYS A 153 10.51 4.86 7.86
CA CYS A 153 9.82 3.97 6.92
C CYS A 153 10.78 2.93 6.30
N TRP A 154 12.03 3.33 6.01
CA TRP A 154 13.05 2.45 5.44
C TRP A 154 13.84 1.69 6.50
N ARG A 155 14.04 2.29 7.69
CA ARG A 155 14.66 1.59 8.81
C ARG A 155 13.80 0.40 9.25
N TYR A 156 12.48 0.59 9.35
CA TYR A 156 11.54 -0.47 9.68
C TYR A 156 11.54 -1.57 8.61
N CYS A 157 11.52 -1.18 7.34
CA CYS A 157 11.58 -2.11 6.21
C CYS A 157 12.85 -2.97 6.21
N LEU A 158 14.01 -2.37 6.45
CA LEU A 158 15.29 -3.08 6.45
C LEU A 158 15.34 -4.09 7.60
N VAL A 159 14.94 -3.69 8.81
CA VAL A 159 14.89 -4.61 9.95
C VAL A 159 13.89 -5.74 9.72
N ALA A 160 12.65 -5.43 9.34
CA ALA A 160 11.63 -6.45 9.09
C ALA A 160 12.05 -7.40 7.96
N GLY A 161 12.58 -6.88 6.85
CA GLY A 161 13.02 -7.68 5.71
C GLY A 161 14.19 -8.61 6.05
N LYS A 162 15.20 -8.11 6.78
CA LYS A 162 16.33 -8.94 7.21
C LYS A 162 15.91 -10.02 8.20
N LYS A 163 15.05 -9.69 9.16
CA LYS A 163 14.51 -10.70 10.09
C LYS A 163 13.71 -11.77 9.36
N ALA A 164 12.94 -11.41 8.33
CA ALA A 164 12.22 -12.39 7.50
C ALA A 164 13.17 -13.33 6.74
N LEU A 165 14.28 -12.79 6.19
CA LEU A 165 15.30 -13.58 5.51
C LEU A 165 16.05 -14.51 6.46
N GLU A 166 16.40 -14.02 7.66
CA GLU A 166 17.01 -14.80 8.74
C GLU A 166 16.10 -15.95 9.19
N ASP A 167 14.80 -15.67 9.41
CA ASP A 167 13.79 -16.65 9.81
C ASP A 167 13.58 -17.73 8.74
N ALA A 168 13.60 -17.35 7.46
CA ALA A 168 13.52 -18.31 6.34
C ALA A 168 14.80 -19.16 6.17
N ASN A 169 15.88 -18.81 6.86
CA ASN A 169 17.20 -19.44 6.75
C ASN A 169 17.66 -19.54 5.28
N LEU A 170 17.51 -18.44 4.54
CA LEU A 170 17.94 -18.34 3.16
C LEU A 170 19.40 -17.88 3.08
N GLY A 171 20.18 -18.50 2.21
CA GLY A 171 21.54 -18.07 1.89
C GLY A 171 21.56 -16.83 0.98
N GLN A 172 22.69 -16.61 0.30
CA GLN A 172 22.77 -15.65 -0.82
C GLN A 172 22.06 -16.25 -2.05
N GLU A 173 20.73 -16.29 -2.01
CA GLU A 173 19.92 -16.68 -3.15
C GLU A 173 19.52 -15.44 -3.97
N VAL A 174 19.33 -15.62 -5.28
CA VAL A 174 18.83 -14.55 -6.15
C VAL A 174 17.31 -14.44 -5.92
N LEU A 175 16.93 -13.58 -4.97
CA LEU A 175 15.53 -13.35 -4.65
C LEU A 175 14.98 -12.15 -5.40
N GLU A 176 13.69 -12.19 -5.71
CA GLU A 176 12.94 -11.03 -6.17
C GLU A 176 12.31 -10.31 -4.95
N THR A 177 12.13 -9.00 -5.04
CA THR A 177 11.63 -8.18 -3.93
C THR A 177 10.48 -7.28 -4.38
N VAL A 178 9.37 -7.34 -3.66
CA VAL A 178 8.21 -6.46 -3.82
C VAL A 178 7.73 -5.96 -2.46
N ILE A 179 8.34 -4.89 -1.97
CA ILE A 179 7.93 -4.22 -0.73
C ILE A 179 7.39 -2.84 -1.06
N GLY A 180 6.19 -2.55 -0.58
CA GLY A 180 5.48 -1.31 -0.87
C GLY A 180 5.36 -0.37 0.32
N SER A 181 5.07 0.89 0.03
CA SER A 181 4.67 1.90 1.02
C SER A 181 3.55 2.78 0.47
N GLY A 182 2.64 3.21 1.34
CA GLY A 182 1.51 4.07 0.96
C GLY A 182 1.97 5.49 0.68
N MET A 183 2.79 6.06 1.57
CA MET A 183 3.26 7.45 1.50
C MET A 183 4.77 7.59 1.30
N GLY A 184 5.54 6.51 1.48
CA GLY A 184 6.99 6.54 1.39
C GLY A 184 7.64 7.19 2.61
N GLY A 185 8.80 7.83 2.42
CA GLY A 185 9.51 8.50 3.49
C GLY A 185 8.98 9.91 3.72
N LEU A 186 7.85 9.99 4.41
CA LEU A 186 7.14 11.25 4.62
C LEU A 186 7.95 12.24 5.47
N THR A 187 8.76 11.76 6.40
CA THR A 187 9.60 12.62 7.25
C THR A 187 10.73 13.24 6.43
N ALA A 188 11.40 12.44 5.60
CA ALA A 188 12.41 12.92 4.65
C ALA A 188 11.80 13.95 3.68
N PHE A 189 10.58 13.69 3.20
CA PHE A 189 9.86 14.61 2.33
C PHE A 189 9.58 15.96 3.02
N SER A 190 8.96 15.94 4.19
CA SER A 190 8.60 17.14 4.94
C SER A 190 9.82 17.98 5.31
N ASN A 191 10.90 17.36 5.77
CA ASN A 191 12.14 18.05 6.11
C ASN A 191 12.78 18.72 4.88
N GLY A 192 12.71 18.08 3.71
CA GLY A 192 13.20 18.66 2.46
C GLY A 192 12.40 19.88 2.01
N VAL A 193 11.06 19.81 2.12
CA VAL A 193 10.17 20.94 1.81
C VAL A 193 10.39 22.09 2.78
N GLU A 194 10.51 21.81 4.09
CA GLU A 194 10.82 22.84 5.08
C GLU A 194 12.16 23.52 4.80
N ALA A 195 13.21 22.74 4.51
CA ALA A 195 14.52 23.28 4.16
C ALA A 195 14.46 24.18 2.92
N LEU A 196 13.68 23.80 1.90
CA LEU A 196 13.45 24.62 0.71
C LEU A 196 12.79 25.95 1.05
N ILE A 197 11.70 25.93 1.80
CA ILE A 197 10.90 27.13 2.12
C ILE A 197 11.68 28.08 3.03
N GLN A 198 12.31 27.55 4.08
CA GLN A 198 12.96 28.36 5.11
C GLN A 198 14.36 28.81 4.72
N LYS A 199 15.09 28.00 3.93
CA LYS A 199 16.53 28.18 3.71
C LYS A 199 16.97 28.10 2.23
N GLY A 200 16.04 27.82 1.31
CA GLY A 200 16.29 27.71 -0.12
C GLY A 200 16.87 26.36 -0.56
N PHE A 201 16.83 26.10 -1.87
CA PHE A 201 17.14 24.78 -2.46
C PHE A 201 18.55 24.24 -2.13
N LYS A 202 19.53 25.13 -1.89
CA LYS A 202 20.91 24.76 -1.53
C LYS A 202 21.01 24.03 -0.18
N LYS A 203 19.97 24.05 0.64
CA LYS A 203 19.92 23.39 1.95
C LYS A 203 19.15 22.07 1.94
N ILE A 204 18.59 21.66 0.80
CA ILE A 204 18.00 20.33 0.65
C ILE A 204 19.12 19.28 0.69
N THR A 205 18.94 18.23 1.49
CA THR A 205 19.87 17.11 1.55
C THR A 205 19.91 16.36 0.22
N PRO A 206 21.08 15.86 -0.25
CA PRO A 206 21.14 15.02 -1.45
C PRO A 206 20.35 13.72 -1.30
N PHE A 207 20.00 13.33 -0.07
CA PHE A 207 19.19 12.16 0.23
C PHE A 207 17.68 12.41 0.24
N PHE A 208 17.23 13.64 -0.08
CA PHE A 208 15.81 13.98 -0.08
C PHE A 208 15.00 13.07 -0.99
N ILE A 209 15.34 12.99 -2.29
CA ILE A 209 14.61 12.15 -3.23
C ILE A 209 14.79 10.65 -2.90
N PRO A 210 16.02 10.12 -2.73
CA PRO A 210 16.22 8.71 -2.44
C PRO A 210 15.55 8.22 -1.17
N TYR A 211 15.25 9.08 -0.19
CA TYR A 211 14.55 8.65 1.02
C TYR A 211 13.09 9.09 1.08
N SER A 212 12.55 9.77 0.06
CA SER A 212 11.11 10.12 0.01
C SER A 212 10.29 9.15 -0.83
N ILE A 213 10.87 8.57 -1.88
CA ILE A 213 10.12 7.78 -2.89
C ILE A 213 9.79 6.35 -2.40
N THR A 214 8.64 5.83 -2.82
CA THR A 214 8.00 4.63 -2.24
C THR A 214 8.73 3.31 -2.51
N ASN A 215 9.60 3.25 -3.53
CA ASN A 215 10.30 2.03 -3.91
C ASN A 215 11.55 1.72 -3.07
N MET A 216 11.95 2.64 -2.19
CA MET A 216 13.27 2.61 -1.58
C MET A 216 13.40 1.56 -0.49
N GLY A 217 12.31 1.15 0.16
CA GLY A 217 12.35 0.00 1.07
C GLY A 217 12.83 -1.27 0.37
N SER A 218 12.22 -1.59 -0.78
CA SER A 218 12.59 -2.73 -1.62
C SER A 218 14.01 -2.60 -2.20
N ALA A 219 14.39 -1.40 -2.66
CA ALA A 219 15.72 -1.15 -3.22
C ALA A 219 16.83 -1.24 -2.16
N LEU A 220 16.64 -0.63 -0.99
CA LEU A 220 17.64 -0.63 0.08
C LEU A 220 17.86 -2.02 0.65
N LEU A 221 16.78 -2.80 0.81
CA LEU A 221 16.91 -4.19 1.25
C LEU A 221 17.73 -5.00 0.25
N ALA A 222 17.39 -4.92 -1.04
CA ALA A 222 18.13 -5.62 -2.08
C ALA A 222 19.60 -5.20 -2.19
N ILE A 223 19.91 -3.91 -2.06
CA ILE A 223 21.29 -3.40 -2.06
C ILE A 223 22.08 -3.98 -0.88
N ASP A 224 21.45 -4.07 0.29
CA ASP A 224 22.10 -4.51 1.50
C ASP A 224 22.30 -6.04 1.53
N THR A 225 21.29 -6.81 1.09
CA THR A 225 21.32 -8.28 1.16
C THR A 225 21.76 -8.94 -0.16
N GLY A 226 22.01 -8.16 -1.21
CA GLY A 226 22.50 -8.65 -2.50
C GLY A 226 21.44 -9.32 -3.39
N LEU A 227 20.16 -8.96 -3.23
CA LEU A 227 19.07 -9.56 -4.02
C LEU A 227 19.07 -8.94 -5.42
N MET A 228 19.26 -9.80 -6.44
CA MET A 228 19.44 -9.36 -7.83
C MET A 228 18.24 -9.69 -8.74
N GLY A 229 17.17 -10.29 -8.22
CA GLY A 229 15.94 -10.51 -8.97
C GLY A 229 15.14 -9.22 -9.22
N PRO A 230 14.02 -9.30 -9.95
CA PRO A 230 13.04 -8.23 -10.05
C PRO A 230 12.80 -7.49 -8.73
N ASN A 231 12.95 -6.17 -8.78
CA ASN A 231 12.82 -5.29 -7.63
C ASN A 231 11.93 -4.10 -7.98
N TYR A 232 10.78 -4.01 -7.34
CA TYR A 232 9.83 -2.91 -7.53
C TYR A 232 8.95 -2.73 -6.30
N SER A 233 8.15 -1.67 -6.29
CA SER A 233 7.19 -1.41 -5.22
C SER A 233 5.81 -1.15 -5.77
N ILE A 234 4.80 -1.60 -5.04
CA ILE A 234 3.42 -1.22 -5.27
C ILE A 234 3.03 -0.17 -4.23
N SER A 235 2.22 0.80 -4.62
CA SER A 235 1.64 1.80 -3.71
C SER A 235 0.15 1.94 -4.02
N THR A 236 -0.68 1.40 -3.15
CA THR A 236 -2.15 1.38 -3.25
C THR A 236 -2.79 1.74 -1.92
N ALA A 237 -2.22 2.74 -1.23
CA ALA A 237 -2.63 3.19 0.09
C ALA A 237 -2.70 2.01 1.09
N CYS A 238 -3.79 1.87 1.85
CA CYS A 238 -3.96 0.80 2.84
C CYS A 238 -3.92 -0.62 2.24
N ALA A 239 -4.10 -0.77 0.92
CA ALA A 239 -4.10 -2.06 0.23
C ALA A 239 -2.69 -2.52 -0.23
N THR A 240 -1.66 -1.71 0.03
CA THR A 240 -0.31 -1.88 -0.53
C THR A 240 0.28 -3.27 -0.27
N ALA A 241 0.37 -3.72 0.98
CA ALA A 241 0.98 -5.01 1.30
C ALA A 241 0.24 -6.19 0.66
N ASN A 242 -1.09 -6.15 0.64
CA ASN A 242 -1.91 -7.19 0.02
C ASN A 242 -1.70 -7.26 -1.51
N TYR A 243 -1.50 -6.11 -2.17
CA TYR A 243 -1.10 -6.09 -3.58
C TYR A 243 0.29 -6.69 -3.78
N CYS A 244 1.25 -6.39 -2.88
CA CYS A 244 2.59 -6.98 -2.91
C CYS A 244 2.53 -8.51 -2.79
N PHE A 245 1.78 -9.04 -1.81
CA PHE A 245 1.59 -10.49 -1.64
C PHE A 245 0.93 -11.14 -2.85
N PHE A 246 -0.10 -10.50 -3.41
CA PHE A 246 -0.76 -10.99 -4.62
C PHE A 246 0.19 -11.00 -5.82
N SER A 247 1.00 -9.95 -6.00
CA SER A 247 1.98 -9.87 -7.07
C SER A 247 3.06 -10.94 -6.91
N ALA A 248 3.65 -11.06 -5.72
CA ALA A 248 4.65 -12.08 -5.40
C ALA A 248 4.15 -13.51 -5.69
N ALA A 249 2.94 -13.84 -5.23
CA ALA A 249 2.35 -15.14 -5.53
C ALA A 249 2.19 -15.39 -7.05
N ASN A 250 1.92 -14.36 -7.84
CA ASN A 250 1.80 -14.48 -9.29
C ASN A 250 3.15 -14.66 -9.99
N HIS A 251 4.22 -14.04 -9.50
CA HIS A 251 5.58 -14.32 -9.98
C HIS A 251 5.92 -15.81 -9.79
N ILE A 252 5.66 -16.34 -8.60
CA ILE A 252 5.90 -17.76 -8.29
C ILE A 252 5.04 -18.68 -9.16
N ARG A 253 3.74 -18.40 -9.28
CA ARG A 253 2.81 -19.22 -10.09
C ARG A 253 3.13 -19.23 -11.58
N ARG A 254 3.79 -18.18 -12.09
CA ARG A 254 4.25 -18.10 -13.49
C ARG A 254 5.58 -18.80 -13.70
N GLY A 255 6.28 -19.16 -12.63
CA GLY A 255 7.65 -19.68 -12.69
C GLY A 255 8.69 -18.59 -12.96
N ASP A 256 8.34 -17.33 -12.73
CA ASP A 256 9.26 -16.20 -12.85
C ASP A 256 10.27 -16.20 -11.68
N ALA A 257 9.85 -16.68 -10.50
CA ALA A 257 10.65 -16.80 -9.30
C ALA A 257 10.29 -18.05 -8.48
N ASP A 258 11.25 -18.62 -7.75
CA ASP A 258 10.95 -19.61 -6.71
C ASP A 258 10.67 -18.95 -5.35
N ILE A 259 11.29 -17.79 -5.10
CA ILE A 259 11.19 -17.07 -3.83
C ILE A 259 10.99 -15.57 -4.08
N MET A 260 10.08 -14.98 -3.31
CA MET A 260 9.77 -13.56 -3.31
C MET A 260 9.84 -13.02 -1.87
N VAL A 261 10.53 -11.90 -1.69
CA VAL A 261 10.42 -11.07 -0.48
C VAL A 261 9.28 -10.08 -0.70
N ALA A 262 8.21 -10.18 0.09
CA ALA A 262 7.01 -9.36 -0.12
C ALA A 262 6.51 -8.72 1.17
N GLY A 263 6.01 -7.49 1.11
CA GLY A 263 5.49 -6.84 2.32
C GLY A 263 5.08 -5.39 2.17
N GLY A 264 4.97 -4.73 3.31
CA GLY A 264 4.64 -3.31 3.42
C GLY A 264 5.38 -2.61 4.55
N THR A 265 5.55 -1.30 4.43
CA THR A 265 6.13 -0.44 5.45
C THR A 265 5.51 0.96 5.44
N GLU A 266 5.36 1.57 6.61
CA GLU A 266 4.87 2.94 6.75
C GLU A 266 5.38 3.58 8.06
N ALA A 267 5.72 4.87 8.01
CA ALA A 267 6.18 5.65 9.18
C ALA A 267 5.58 7.06 9.20
N ALA A 268 4.27 7.15 9.01
CA ALA A 268 3.55 8.41 8.84
C ALA A 268 3.13 9.08 10.17
N VAL A 269 3.61 8.60 11.32
CA VAL A 269 3.40 9.25 12.62
C VAL A 269 4.38 10.40 12.79
N ASN A 270 4.15 11.45 11.99
CA ASN A 270 4.83 12.74 12.05
C ASN A 270 3.79 13.87 11.88
N ALA A 271 4.20 15.13 12.11
CA ALA A 271 3.29 16.27 12.07
C ALA A 271 2.54 16.39 10.72
N THR A 272 3.21 16.12 9.60
CA THR A 272 2.61 16.19 8.26
C THR A 272 1.59 15.08 8.03
N GLY A 273 1.91 13.84 8.39
CA GLY A 273 1.02 12.69 8.21
C GLY A 273 -0.22 12.81 9.08
N VAL A 274 -0.03 13.06 10.38
CA VAL A 274 -1.16 13.25 11.32
C VAL A 274 -2.01 14.45 10.89
N GLY A 275 -1.39 15.59 10.56
CA GLY A 275 -2.10 16.79 10.11
C GLY A 275 -2.90 16.57 8.82
N GLY A 276 -2.34 15.83 7.85
CA GLY A 276 -3.01 15.48 6.61
C GLY A 276 -4.28 14.66 6.83
N PHE A 277 -4.21 13.62 7.67
CA PHE A 277 -5.40 12.79 7.96
C PHE A 277 -6.43 13.48 8.87
N ILE A 278 -6.01 14.41 9.74
CA ILE A 278 -6.93 15.31 10.44
C ILE A 278 -7.70 16.17 9.43
N ALA A 279 -7.03 16.76 8.44
CA ALA A 279 -7.66 17.61 7.44
C ALA A 279 -8.73 16.87 6.62
N CYS A 280 -8.50 15.58 6.35
CA CYS A 280 -9.47 14.70 5.69
C CYS A 280 -10.56 14.14 6.62
N ARG A 281 -10.55 14.49 7.92
CA ARG A 281 -11.51 14.01 8.94
C ARG A 281 -11.59 12.48 9.04
N ALA A 282 -10.46 11.80 8.86
CA ALA A 282 -10.42 10.35 8.80
C ALA A 282 -10.02 9.70 10.15
N LEU A 283 -9.42 10.47 11.06
CA LEU A 283 -8.94 9.98 12.35
C LEU A 283 -10.00 10.07 13.45
N SER A 284 -9.97 9.12 14.38
CA SER A 284 -10.73 9.18 15.64
C SER A 284 -10.33 10.42 16.44
N GLN A 285 -11.28 11.06 17.13
CA GLN A 285 -11.05 12.26 17.95
C GLN A 285 -11.04 11.98 19.46
N ARG A 286 -11.05 10.71 19.85
CA ARG A 286 -11.12 10.24 21.24
C ARG A 286 -9.79 10.35 22.00
N ASN A 287 -9.38 11.60 22.24
CA ASN A 287 -8.11 11.91 22.92
C ASN A 287 -8.10 11.55 24.42
N ASP A 288 -9.27 11.43 25.05
CA ASP A 288 -9.48 11.09 26.46
C ASP A 288 -9.25 9.60 26.75
N GLU A 289 -9.57 8.72 25.80
CA GLU A 289 -9.33 7.27 25.89
C GLU A 289 -8.60 6.71 24.65
N PRO A 290 -7.33 7.10 24.38
CA PRO A 290 -6.62 6.69 23.16
C PRO A 290 -6.59 5.17 22.94
N HIS A 291 -6.36 4.41 24.01
CA HIS A 291 -6.27 2.95 23.99
C HIS A 291 -7.57 2.26 23.52
N ARG A 292 -8.72 2.96 23.56
CA ARG A 292 -10.04 2.48 23.11
C ARG A 292 -10.51 3.16 21.83
N ALA A 293 -9.72 4.06 21.22
CA ALA A 293 -10.15 4.84 20.07
C ALA A 293 -10.38 3.97 18.83
N SER A 294 -9.48 3.02 18.57
CA SER A 294 -9.67 2.01 17.50
C SER A 294 -10.67 0.96 17.98
N ARG A 295 -11.91 1.06 17.48
CA ARG A 295 -13.03 0.17 17.85
C ARG A 295 -13.81 -0.29 16.62
N PRO A 296 -13.23 -1.16 15.78
CA PRO A 296 -13.90 -1.69 14.60
C PRO A 296 -15.29 -2.25 14.92
N TRP A 297 -16.28 -1.90 14.08
CA TRP A 297 -17.70 -2.29 14.19
C TRP A 297 -18.47 -1.81 15.43
N ASP A 298 -17.82 -1.18 16.41
CA ASP A 298 -18.53 -0.53 17.52
C ASP A 298 -19.44 0.60 17.02
N GLN A 299 -20.59 0.78 17.69
CA GLN A 299 -21.57 1.81 17.34
C GLN A 299 -20.99 3.22 17.47
N ASN A 300 -20.03 3.43 18.38
CA ASN A 300 -19.46 4.73 18.70
C ASN A 300 -18.06 4.93 18.09
N ARG A 301 -17.70 4.17 17.04
CA ARG A 301 -16.48 4.41 16.26
C ARG A 301 -16.59 5.72 15.48
N ASP A 302 -15.50 6.48 15.40
CA ASP A 302 -15.50 7.84 14.86
C ASP A 302 -14.34 8.13 13.89
N GLY A 303 -13.58 7.10 13.50
CA GLY A 303 -12.45 7.20 12.58
C GLY A 303 -11.44 6.09 12.82
N PHE A 304 -10.41 6.00 11.98
CA PHE A 304 -9.29 5.08 12.24
C PHE A 304 -8.26 5.72 13.16
N VAL A 305 -7.33 4.91 13.69
CA VAL A 305 -6.17 5.40 14.43
C VAL A 305 -4.93 5.14 13.60
N ILE A 306 -4.17 6.20 13.28
CA ILE A 306 -2.94 6.08 12.51
C ILE A 306 -1.87 5.34 13.31
N GLY A 307 -1.08 4.52 12.64
CA GLY A 307 0.06 3.82 13.20
C GLY A 307 1.17 3.71 12.18
N GLU A 308 2.27 3.10 12.60
CA GLU A 308 3.47 2.87 11.80
C GLU A 308 4.07 1.50 12.08
N GLY A 309 4.89 1.02 11.15
CA GLY A 309 5.55 -0.27 11.24
C GLY A 309 5.84 -0.88 9.88
N SER A 310 6.31 -2.13 9.90
CA SER A 310 6.58 -2.92 8.70
C SER A 310 6.27 -4.38 8.95
N GLY A 311 5.81 -5.08 7.91
CA GLY A 311 5.65 -6.53 7.89
C GLY A 311 6.12 -7.08 6.56
N VAL A 312 7.00 -8.07 6.61
CA VAL A 312 7.62 -8.71 5.44
C VAL A 312 7.50 -10.23 5.59
N LEU A 313 7.14 -10.89 4.50
CA LEU A 313 7.05 -12.34 4.39
C LEU A 313 8.00 -12.83 3.29
N ILE A 314 8.59 -14.01 3.52
CA ILE A 314 9.26 -14.79 2.49
C ILE A 314 8.23 -15.76 1.92
N MET A 315 7.85 -15.52 0.67
CA MET A 315 6.92 -16.34 -0.08
C MET A 315 7.72 -17.25 -1.03
N GLU A 316 7.43 -18.54 -1.03
CA GLU A 316 8.27 -19.54 -1.71
C GLU A 316 7.41 -20.61 -2.39
N SER A 317 7.89 -21.16 -3.52
CA SER A 317 7.24 -22.31 -4.16
C SER A 317 7.34 -23.54 -3.26
N LEU A 318 6.26 -24.31 -3.13
CA LEU A 318 6.26 -25.50 -2.26
C LEU A 318 7.31 -26.52 -2.68
N GLU A 319 7.54 -26.70 -3.99
CA GLU A 319 8.60 -27.57 -4.49
C GLU A 319 9.98 -27.11 -3.98
N HIS A 320 10.31 -25.83 -4.10
CA HIS A 320 11.58 -25.28 -3.65
C HIS A 320 11.75 -25.40 -2.13
N ALA A 321 10.72 -24.98 -1.37
CA ALA A 321 10.70 -25.07 0.09
C ALA A 321 10.91 -26.51 0.58
N THR A 322 10.21 -27.47 -0.04
CA THR A 322 10.34 -28.89 0.32
C THR A 322 11.73 -29.43 -0.04
N LYS A 323 12.26 -29.07 -1.21
CA LYS A 323 13.58 -29.52 -1.68
C LYS A 323 14.71 -29.08 -0.76
N ARG A 324 14.65 -27.87 -0.19
CA ARG A 324 15.66 -27.37 0.76
C ARG A 324 15.36 -27.72 2.23
N GLY A 325 14.24 -28.40 2.51
CA GLY A 325 13.84 -28.74 3.88
C GLY A 325 13.47 -27.52 4.73
N ALA A 326 12.82 -26.52 4.11
CA ALA A 326 12.40 -25.29 4.78
C ALA A 326 11.39 -25.57 5.90
N ASN A 327 11.43 -24.74 6.95
CA ASN A 327 10.31 -24.64 7.89
C ASN A 327 9.15 -23.92 7.20
N ILE A 328 7.99 -24.57 7.07
CA ILE A 328 6.82 -23.99 6.42
C ILE A 328 5.84 -23.52 7.49
N ILE A 329 5.64 -22.21 7.57
CA ILE A 329 4.79 -21.56 8.58
C ILE A 329 3.31 -21.62 8.18
N GLY A 330 3.02 -21.47 6.90
CA GLY A 330 1.67 -21.48 6.36
C GLY A 330 1.64 -21.53 4.83
N GLU A 331 0.45 -21.65 4.26
CA GLU A 331 0.22 -21.66 2.82
C GLU A 331 -0.59 -20.43 2.40
N TYR A 332 -0.12 -19.72 1.36
CA TYR A 332 -0.89 -18.68 0.69
C TYR A 332 -1.88 -19.34 -0.29
N LEU A 333 -3.17 -19.24 0.03
CA LEU A 333 -4.22 -19.89 -0.75
C LEU A 333 -4.56 -19.08 -2.01
N GLY A 334 -4.55 -17.76 -1.90
CA GLY A 334 -4.96 -16.88 -2.98
C GLY A 334 -5.23 -15.46 -2.52
N GLY A 335 -5.49 -14.61 -3.50
CA GLY A 335 -5.82 -13.21 -3.27
C GLY A 335 -6.54 -12.63 -4.47
N GLY A 336 -7.23 -11.52 -4.25
CA GLY A 336 -8.07 -10.86 -5.23
C GLY A 336 -7.93 -9.36 -5.10
N ILE A 337 -7.97 -8.68 -6.23
CA ILE A 337 -7.85 -7.23 -6.31
C ILE A 337 -9.02 -6.69 -7.13
N THR A 338 -9.68 -5.64 -6.62
CA THR A 338 -10.77 -4.96 -7.34
C THR A 338 -10.70 -3.44 -7.14
N CYS A 339 -11.52 -2.72 -7.89
CA CYS A 339 -11.70 -1.29 -7.72
C CYS A 339 -13.18 -0.97 -7.56
N ASP A 340 -13.52 -0.17 -6.55
CA ASP A 340 -14.90 0.26 -6.31
C ASP A 340 -15.45 1.17 -7.43
N ALA A 341 -14.55 1.92 -8.08
CA ALA A 341 -14.87 2.94 -9.09
C ALA A 341 -16.04 3.85 -8.64
N HIS A 342 -16.03 4.25 -7.36
CA HIS A 342 -17.16 4.91 -6.71
C HIS A 342 -16.80 6.28 -6.12
N HIS A 343 -15.95 6.30 -5.09
CA HIS A 343 -15.52 7.52 -4.42
C HIS A 343 -14.02 7.44 -4.10
N MET A 344 -13.39 8.60 -3.89
CA MET A 344 -11.96 8.68 -3.60
C MET A 344 -11.62 8.07 -2.23
N THR A 345 -12.48 8.23 -1.23
CA THR A 345 -12.20 7.80 0.15
C THR A 345 -13.28 6.91 0.74
N ASP A 346 -14.47 6.91 0.15
CA ASP A 346 -15.63 6.28 0.76
C ASP A 346 -15.88 4.95 0.05
N PRO A 347 -15.92 3.84 0.79
CA PRO A 347 -16.25 2.56 0.18
C PRO A 347 -17.69 2.59 -0.31
N ARG A 348 -18.01 1.76 -1.30
CA ARG A 348 -19.41 1.56 -1.71
C ARG A 348 -20.24 1.03 -0.54
N LYS A 349 -21.41 1.62 -0.33
CA LYS A 349 -22.37 1.16 0.69
C LYS A 349 -22.85 -0.28 0.48
N ASP A 350 -22.90 -0.72 -0.77
CA ASP A 350 -23.31 -2.08 -1.14
C ASP A 350 -22.18 -3.12 -0.98
N GLY A 351 -20.94 -2.67 -0.68
CA GLY A 351 -19.78 -3.55 -0.52
C GLY A 351 -19.37 -4.31 -1.79
N LEU A 352 -19.96 -4.01 -2.95
CA LEU A 352 -19.88 -4.88 -4.13
C LEU A 352 -18.44 -5.07 -4.61
N GLY A 353 -17.62 -4.01 -4.64
CA GLY A 353 -16.22 -4.12 -5.05
C GLY A 353 -15.42 -5.03 -4.13
N SER A 354 -15.57 -4.87 -2.81
CA SER A 354 -14.95 -5.77 -1.82
C SER A 354 -15.46 -7.20 -1.96
N MET A 355 -16.75 -7.42 -2.17
CA MET A 355 -17.33 -8.77 -2.35
C MET A 355 -16.86 -9.46 -3.63
N ILE A 356 -16.72 -8.72 -4.75
CA ILE A 356 -16.12 -9.26 -5.97
C ILE A 356 -14.65 -9.61 -5.71
N GLY A 357 -13.93 -8.77 -4.95
CA GLY A 357 -12.55 -9.04 -4.54
C GLY A 357 -12.45 -10.30 -3.68
N HIS A 358 -13.36 -10.46 -2.72
CA HIS A 358 -13.53 -11.68 -1.93
C HIS A 358 -13.82 -12.87 -2.82
N GLY A 359 -14.74 -12.78 -3.78
CA GLY A 359 -15.00 -13.87 -4.74
C GLY A 359 -13.81 -14.23 -5.61
N LEU A 360 -13.05 -13.24 -6.09
CA LEU A 360 -11.85 -13.42 -6.92
C LEU A 360 -10.65 -13.95 -6.12
N GLY A 361 -10.48 -13.51 -4.87
CA GLY A 361 -9.42 -14.01 -3.98
C GLY A 361 -9.77 -15.34 -3.31
N ALA A 362 -11.06 -15.60 -3.13
CA ALA A 362 -11.60 -16.87 -2.67
C ALA A 362 -11.61 -17.95 -3.75
N ALA A 363 -11.00 -17.69 -4.91
CA ALA A 363 -10.39 -18.70 -5.76
C ALA A 363 -9.52 -19.74 -5.03
N GLY A 364 -8.95 -19.39 -3.87
CA GLY A 364 -8.30 -20.33 -2.95
C GLY A 364 -9.07 -20.63 -1.66
N GLY A 365 -10.22 -20.00 -1.43
CA GLY A 365 -10.89 -19.95 -0.11
C GLY A 365 -12.43 -19.88 -0.15
N LEU A 366 -13.08 -20.22 -1.26
CA LEU A 366 -14.55 -20.16 -1.38
C LEU A 366 -15.28 -21.20 -0.51
N GLU A 367 -14.56 -22.15 0.08
CA GLU A 367 -15.08 -22.94 1.20
C GLU A 367 -15.10 -22.18 2.54
N ALA A 368 -14.33 -21.10 2.71
CA ALA A 368 -14.21 -20.35 3.96
C ALA A 368 -15.20 -19.17 4.08
N ILE A 369 -15.61 -18.54 2.98
CA ILE A 369 -16.52 -17.37 3.03
C ILE A 369 -18.00 -17.79 2.96
N ALA A 370 -18.33 -18.84 2.19
CA ALA A 370 -19.69 -19.40 2.19
C ALA A 370 -20.01 -20.21 3.47
N CYS A 371 -18.99 -20.49 4.28
CA CYS A 371 -19.12 -21.20 5.54
C CYS A 371 -18.26 -20.51 6.60
N ILE A 372 -18.92 -19.81 7.52
CA ILE A 372 -18.46 -19.51 8.90
C ILE A 372 -17.94 -20.79 9.64
N LYS A 373 -17.91 -21.95 8.98
CA LYS A 373 -17.46 -23.27 9.47
C LYS A 373 -16.00 -23.63 9.18
N ALA A 374 -15.20 -22.84 8.46
CA ALA A 374 -13.76 -23.11 8.34
C ALA A 374 -12.93 -22.14 9.21
N ILE A 375 -12.81 -22.46 10.49
CA ILE A 375 -12.09 -21.71 11.54
C ILE A 375 -10.56 -21.61 11.29
N ASN A 376 -10.03 -22.22 10.23
CA ASN A 376 -8.59 -22.40 10.01
C ASN A 376 -8.02 -21.56 8.86
N THR A 377 -8.65 -20.44 8.48
CA THR A 377 -8.15 -19.57 7.40
C THR A 377 -7.98 -18.15 7.93
N ALA A 378 -6.79 -17.58 7.77
CA ALA A 378 -6.52 -16.16 8.05
C ALA A 378 -6.79 -15.34 6.79
N ILE A 379 -7.53 -14.25 6.92
CA ILE A 379 -7.88 -13.34 5.82
C ILE A 379 -7.39 -11.94 6.16
N SER A 380 -6.61 -11.35 5.27
CA SER A 380 -6.32 -9.91 5.28
C SER A 380 -7.16 -9.24 4.21
N ASN A 381 -8.02 -8.31 4.61
CA ASN A 381 -8.85 -7.49 3.72
C ASN A 381 -8.49 -6.02 3.90
N SER A 382 -8.35 -5.30 2.79
CA SER A 382 -7.95 -3.90 2.82
C SER A 382 -8.69 -3.08 1.78
N PHE A 383 -9.03 -1.86 2.20
CA PHE A 383 -9.59 -0.81 1.36
C PHE A 383 -8.62 0.38 1.37
N GLY A 384 -8.05 0.68 0.21
CA GLY A 384 -7.19 1.83 -0.01
C GLY A 384 -7.94 3.01 -0.61
N PHE A 385 -7.45 4.22 -0.34
CA PHE A 385 -7.87 5.44 -1.03
C PHE A 385 -7.83 5.24 -2.54
N GLY A 386 -8.81 5.77 -3.26
CA GLY A 386 -9.05 5.54 -4.68
C GLY A 386 -9.91 4.32 -4.99
N GLY A 387 -10.44 3.65 -3.96
CA GLY A 387 -11.27 2.45 -4.11
C GLY A 387 -10.49 1.18 -4.38
N HIS A 388 -9.19 1.14 -4.03
CA HIS A 388 -8.33 -0.03 -4.20
C HIS A 388 -8.71 -1.08 -3.17
N ASN A 389 -9.32 -2.17 -3.60
CA ASN A 389 -9.68 -3.27 -2.73
C ASN A 389 -8.71 -4.42 -2.94
N SER A 390 -8.34 -5.08 -1.86
CA SER A 390 -7.65 -6.36 -1.98
C SER A 390 -7.94 -7.27 -0.80
N VAL A 391 -7.89 -8.56 -1.10
CA VAL A 391 -8.00 -9.63 -0.12
C VAL A 391 -6.90 -10.64 -0.40
N VAL A 392 -6.32 -11.18 0.66
CA VAL A 392 -5.43 -12.34 0.60
C VAL A 392 -5.81 -13.32 1.70
N ALA A 393 -5.60 -14.61 1.44
CA ALA A 393 -5.94 -15.69 2.34
C ALA A 393 -4.75 -16.62 2.57
N PHE A 394 -4.55 -16.97 3.84
CA PHE A 394 -3.54 -17.90 4.31
C PHE A 394 -4.21 -19.01 5.12
N ALA A 395 -3.60 -20.20 5.15
CA ALA A 395 -4.02 -21.29 6.02
C ALA A 395 -2.80 -21.97 6.66
N PRO A 396 -2.98 -22.66 7.80
CA PRO A 396 -1.98 -23.57 8.33
C PRO A 396 -1.56 -24.55 7.24
N PHE A 397 -0.26 -24.74 7.09
CA PHE A 397 0.27 -25.67 6.10
C PHE A 397 -0.09 -27.10 6.48
N LYS A 398 -0.54 -27.88 5.48
CA LYS A 398 -0.78 -29.30 5.59
C LYS A 398 0.09 -29.99 4.52
N PRO A 399 1.07 -30.80 4.93
CA PRO A 399 1.99 -31.50 4.02
C PRO A 399 1.29 -32.28 2.91
#